data_AF-A0A2Z7DCJ7-F1
#
_entry.id   AF-A0A2Z7DCJ7-F1
#
_cell.length_a   1.000
_cell.length_b   1.000
_cell.length_c   1.000
_cell.angle_alpha   90.00
_cell.angle_beta   90.00
_cell.angle_gamma   90.00
#
_symmetry.space_group_name_H-M   'P 1'
#
loop_
_entity.id
_entity.type
_entity.pdbx_description
1 polymer ?
#
loop_
_entity_poly.entity_id
_entity_poly.type
_entity_poly.pdbx_seq_one_letter_code
_entity_poly.pdbx_strand_id
1 'polypeptide(L)'
;MDPPLLQLNGERAVVLLYVFRILFSSPLSLIPQAFCLSVLSVFALSVEIFADHASNPLAGYFKTRPGASSGVLLGAVTLPGLMFSRLIQILRAVSHHDVGIEELEHLKLQFWAVSASCFTVLVFLCIICQHQAKNINFICSKINLNAKHSFACIASLGLCFSSLYGGWRVSLMLLWVLCHGLTAVILLQNILYTFPACASIGESLLVASGLVFFLQYGIMRSEISIIIQGMLFGLLLLPVFYKYVIQMWEYCASFWSNGALENHLIIRSAVFYVLHTTTLVVVVPSWIQFVHDFRIHPLLWVLHFVFSEPLKRLTLCVYWLVIITVAVRQFYNISKSSRTERILLRKYYHLLAVSIFVPALVFQAKFLDLAFGAALAVFLMLEIIRVSPH
;
A
#
# COMPACT_ATOMS: atom_id res chain seq x y z
N MET A 1 -40.64 19.58 -1.60
CA MET A 1 -39.50 20.41 -1.14
C MET A 1 -39.02 19.78 0.14
N ASP A 2 -38.06 18.86 0.03
CA ASP A 2 -37.48 18.20 1.20
C ASP A 2 -36.30 19.04 1.70
N PRO A 3 -36.15 19.23 3.01
CA PRO A 3 -35.19 20.18 3.55
C PRO A 3 -33.74 19.71 3.31
N PRO A 4 -32.81 20.60 2.92
CA PRO A 4 -31.46 20.23 2.48
C PRO A 4 -30.48 19.86 3.61
N LEU A 5 -30.96 19.56 4.83
CA LEU A 5 -30.11 19.48 6.03
C LEU A 5 -30.08 18.11 6.74
N LEU A 6 -30.72 17.06 6.20
CA LEU A 6 -30.81 15.76 6.88
C LEU A 6 -30.09 14.61 6.15
N GLN A 7 -28.86 14.83 5.67
CA GLN A 7 -28.03 13.73 5.13
C GLN A 7 -26.53 13.94 5.38
N LEU A 8 -26.18 14.11 6.66
CA LEU A 8 -24.85 13.74 7.12
C LEU A 8 -24.80 12.21 7.20
N ASN A 9 -24.49 11.56 6.07
CA ASN A 9 -24.09 10.15 6.08
C ASN A 9 -22.98 9.97 7.12
N GLY A 10 -22.96 8.85 7.85
CA GLY A 10 -21.98 8.61 8.92
C GLY A 10 -20.53 8.87 8.49
N GLU A 11 -20.18 8.54 7.25
CA GLU A 11 -18.87 8.82 6.64
C GLU A 11 -18.53 10.31 6.56
N ARG A 12 -19.50 11.16 6.19
CA ARG A 12 -19.30 12.63 6.13
C ARG A 12 -19.06 13.20 7.51
N ALA A 13 -19.79 12.71 8.52
CA ALA A 13 -19.60 13.13 9.90
C ALA A 13 -18.21 12.73 10.42
N VAL A 14 -17.76 11.51 10.12
CA VAL A 14 -16.42 11.02 10.48
C VAL A 14 -15.33 11.89 9.85
N VAL A 15 -15.44 12.24 8.56
CA VAL A 15 -14.44 13.11 7.90
C VAL A 15 -14.43 14.51 8.49
N LEU A 16 -15.60 15.09 8.79
CA LEU A 16 -15.66 16.39 9.46
C LEU A 16 -14.99 16.37 10.84
N LEU A 17 -15.26 15.33 11.64
CA LEU A 17 -14.62 15.15 12.94
C LEU A 17 -13.10 14.95 12.80
N TYR A 18 -12.67 14.20 11.79
CA TYR A 18 -11.26 13.96 11.49
C TYR A 18 -10.53 15.25 11.10
N VAL A 19 -11.08 16.01 10.15
CA VAL A 19 -10.55 17.32 9.71
C VAL A 19 -10.50 18.31 10.86
N PHE A 20 -11.60 18.43 11.61
CA PHE A 20 -11.66 19.30 12.77
C PHE A 20 -10.60 18.94 13.81
N ARG A 21 -10.44 17.64 14.11
CA ARG A 21 -9.42 17.16 15.05
C ARG A 21 -8.01 17.48 14.58
N ILE A 22 -7.70 17.31 13.30
CA ILE A 22 -6.39 17.63 12.71
C ILE A 22 -6.08 19.12 12.85
N LEU A 23 -7.01 19.99 12.42
CA LEU A 23 -6.79 21.43 12.41
C LEU A 23 -6.65 21.99 13.84
N PHE A 24 -7.47 21.51 14.78
CA PHE A 24 -7.45 22.02 16.15
C PHE A 24 -6.32 21.42 17.01
N SER A 25 -5.90 20.18 16.75
CA SER A 25 -4.85 19.52 17.54
C SER A 25 -3.44 19.78 17.00
N SER A 26 -3.31 20.46 15.86
CA SER A 26 -2.02 20.72 15.20
C SER A 26 -1.29 21.91 15.84
N PRO A 27 0.02 21.79 16.11
CA PRO A 27 0.85 22.93 16.45
C PRO A 27 0.96 23.91 15.25
N LEU A 28 1.18 25.19 15.53
CA LEU A 28 1.22 26.27 14.53
C LEU A 28 2.22 26.01 13.39
N SER A 29 3.37 25.42 13.72
CA SER A 29 4.43 25.09 12.74
C SER A 29 4.06 23.97 11.76
N LEU A 30 3.00 23.21 12.04
CA LEU A 30 2.51 22.10 11.20
C LEU A 30 1.16 22.40 10.52
N ILE A 31 0.68 23.66 10.58
CA ILE A 31 -0.56 24.08 9.89
C ILE A 31 -0.55 23.72 8.39
N PRO A 32 0.54 23.92 7.62
CA PRO A 32 0.54 23.56 6.20
C PRO A 32 0.26 22.07 5.97
N GLN A 33 0.85 21.19 6.79
CA GLN A 33 0.66 19.74 6.72
C GLN A 33 -0.75 19.35 7.18
N ALA A 34 -1.26 19.98 8.25
CA ALA A 34 -2.62 19.77 8.74
C ALA A 34 -3.68 20.17 7.69
N PHE A 35 -3.47 21.30 7.01
CA PHE A 35 -4.32 21.78 5.93
C PHE A 35 -4.25 20.83 4.72
N CYS A 36 -3.04 20.44 4.30
CA CYS A 36 -2.82 19.46 3.24
C CYS A 36 -3.58 18.15 3.50
N LEU A 37 -3.46 17.58 4.70
CA LEU A 37 -4.13 16.34 5.09
C LEU A 37 -5.65 16.49 5.12
N SER A 38 -6.14 17.65 5.58
CA SER A 38 -7.57 17.97 5.60
C SER A 38 -8.15 18.03 4.19
N VAL A 39 -7.48 18.76 3.30
CA VAL A 39 -7.84 18.86 1.88
C VAL A 39 -7.82 17.49 1.21
N LEU A 40 -6.76 16.70 1.43
CA LEU A 40 -6.63 15.35 0.90
C LEU A 40 -7.79 14.46 1.38
N SER A 41 -8.20 14.56 2.64
CA SER A 41 -9.31 13.77 3.19
C SER A 41 -10.66 14.12 2.58
N VAL A 42 -10.94 15.41 2.35
CA VAL A 42 -12.17 15.86 1.68
C VAL A 42 -12.16 15.40 0.22
N PHE A 43 -11.02 15.51 -0.47
CA PHE A 43 -10.89 15.04 -1.84
C PHE A 43 -11.10 13.52 -1.92
N ALA A 44 -10.46 12.74 -1.05
CA ALA A 44 -10.59 11.29 -1.03
C ALA A 44 -12.03 10.84 -0.72
N LEU A 45 -12.72 11.48 0.22
CA LEU A 45 -14.15 11.23 0.48
C LEU A 45 -14.98 11.46 -0.77
N SER A 46 -14.67 12.52 -1.52
CA SER A 46 -15.42 12.84 -2.73
C SER A 46 -15.21 11.82 -3.86
N VAL A 47 -13.99 11.27 -3.98
CA VAL A 47 -13.69 10.18 -4.91
C VAL A 47 -14.36 8.88 -4.45
N GLU A 48 -14.37 8.58 -3.16
CA GLU A 48 -15.05 7.39 -2.59
C GLU A 48 -16.55 7.41 -2.88
N ILE A 49 -17.24 8.51 -2.57
CA ILE A 49 -18.67 8.69 -2.85
C ILE A 49 -18.98 8.46 -4.34
N PHE A 50 -18.05 8.88 -5.20
CA PHE A 50 -18.20 8.72 -6.64
C PHE A 50 -17.95 7.28 -7.10
N ALA A 51 -16.89 6.65 -6.58
CA ALA A 51 -16.52 5.26 -6.87
C ALA A 51 -17.62 4.28 -6.45
N ASP A 52 -18.22 4.50 -5.28
CA ASP A 52 -19.23 3.62 -4.68
C ASP A 52 -20.67 3.97 -5.11
N HIS A 53 -20.84 4.89 -6.07
CA HIS A 53 -22.17 5.21 -6.60
C HIS A 53 -22.77 4.03 -7.39
N ALA A 54 -24.10 4.01 -7.56
CA ALA A 54 -24.84 2.89 -8.16
C ALA A 54 -24.37 2.51 -9.58
N SER A 55 -23.80 3.47 -10.33
CA SER A 55 -23.22 3.23 -11.66
C SER A 55 -21.85 2.56 -11.64
N ASN A 56 -21.22 2.42 -10.46
CA ASN A 56 -19.90 1.87 -10.19
C ASN A 56 -18.88 2.09 -11.35
N PRO A 57 -18.51 3.34 -11.62
CA PRO A 57 -17.77 3.71 -12.83
C PRO A 57 -16.36 3.09 -12.89
N LEU A 58 -15.81 2.67 -11.74
CA LEU A 58 -14.50 2.03 -11.67
C LEU A 58 -14.56 0.51 -11.91
N ALA A 59 -15.72 -0.14 -11.76
CA ALA A 59 -15.85 -1.58 -11.97
C ALA A 59 -15.58 -2.01 -13.42
N GLY A 60 -15.81 -1.12 -14.40
CA GLY A 60 -15.47 -1.38 -15.79
C GLY A 60 -13.97 -1.34 -16.08
N TYR A 61 -13.17 -0.72 -15.20
CA TYR A 61 -11.73 -0.55 -15.39
C TYR A 61 -10.91 -1.46 -14.45
N PHE A 62 -11.34 -1.62 -13.20
CA PHE A 62 -10.69 -2.47 -12.21
C PHE A 62 -11.64 -3.54 -11.69
N LYS A 63 -11.17 -4.79 -11.67
CA LYS A 63 -11.87 -5.89 -11.00
C LYS A 63 -11.49 -5.89 -9.52
N THR A 64 -12.31 -5.25 -8.68
CA THR A 64 -12.08 -5.13 -7.22
C THR A 64 -12.78 -6.25 -6.45
N ARG A 65 -12.45 -6.40 -5.16
CA ARG A 65 -13.06 -7.42 -4.29
C ARG A 65 -14.60 -7.29 -4.25
N PRO A 66 -15.36 -8.35 -4.58
CA PRO A 66 -16.81 -8.28 -4.61
C PRO A 66 -17.40 -8.04 -3.22
N GLY A 67 -18.39 -7.15 -3.12
CA GLY A 67 -19.08 -6.83 -1.87
C GLY A 67 -18.30 -5.96 -0.88
N ALA A 68 -17.15 -5.42 -1.26
CA ALA A 68 -16.43 -4.40 -0.49
C ALA A 68 -16.70 -3.00 -1.04
N SER A 69 -16.69 -1.99 -0.16
CA SER A 69 -16.62 -0.60 -0.59
C SER A 69 -15.25 -0.31 -1.21
N SER A 70 -15.17 0.77 -2.00
CA SER A 70 -13.92 1.20 -2.62
C SER A 70 -12.82 1.45 -1.60
N GLY A 71 -13.16 1.99 -0.41
CA GLY A 71 -12.24 2.24 0.70
C GLY A 71 -11.19 3.32 0.42
N VAL A 72 -11.40 4.14 -0.60
CA VAL A 72 -10.45 5.12 -1.14
C VAL A 72 -10.05 6.18 -0.11
N LEU A 73 -10.99 6.67 0.69
CA LEU A 73 -10.75 7.60 1.80
C LEU A 73 -9.77 7.02 2.81
N LEU A 74 -10.04 5.79 3.27
CA LEU A 74 -9.18 5.13 4.24
C LEU A 74 -7.79 4.88 3.65
N GLY A 75 -7.71 4.40 2.41
CA GLY A 75 -6.44 4.15 1.72
C GLY A 75 -5.60 5.42 1.52
N ALA A 76 -6.24 6.54 1.15
CA ALA A 76 -5.55 7.80 0.87
C ALA A 76 -5.07 8.54 2.12
N VAL A 77 -5.79 8.40 3.24
CA VAL A 77 -5.57 9.23 4.43
C VAL A 77 -4.74 8.53 5.50
N THR A 78 -4.73 7.20 5.55
CA THR A 78 -4.05 6.41 6.60
C THR A 78 -2.55 6.68 6.69
N LEU A 79 -1.82 6.55 5.58
CA LEU A 79 -0.36 6.71 5.59
C LEU A 79 0.08 8.18 5.79
N PRO A 80 -0.50 9.19 5.09
CA PRO A 80 -0.29 10.60 5.44
C PRO A 80 -0.65 10.95 6.89
N GLY A 81 -1.75 10.41 7.41
CA GLY A 81 -2.18 10.61 8.79
C GLY A 81 -1.19 10.03 9.81
N LEU A 82 -0.65 8.84 9.53
CA LEU A 82 0.42 8.24 10.34
C LEU A 82 1.67 9.14 10.34
N MET A 83 2.11 9.60 9.17
CA MET A 83 3.26 10.51 9.06
C MET A 83 3.04 11.83 9.80
N PHE A 84 1.83 12.40 9.69
CA PHE A 84 1.45 13.60 10.42
C PHE A 84 1.47 13.40 11.94
N SER A 85 0.97 12.25 12.43
CA SER A 85 1.03 11.92 13.86
C SER A 85 2.47 11.81 14.37
N ARG A 86 3.37 11.22 13.57
CA ARG A 86 4.81 11.15 13.86
C ARG A 86 5.45 12.54 13.86
N LEU A 87 5.06 13.43 12.94
CA LEU A 87 5.53 14.82 12.93
C LEU A 87 5.16 15.56 14.21
N ILE A 88 3.93 15.39 14.71
CA ILE A 88 3.51 15.99 16.00
C ILE A 88 4.35 15.42 17.15
N GLN A 89 4.61 14.11 17.18
CA GLN A 89 5.41 13.47 18.23
C GLN A 89 6.84 13.98 18.25
N ILE A 90 7.52 14.00 17.09
CA ILE A 90 8.91 14.48 16.98
C ILE A 90 8.98 15.97 17.29
N LEU A 91 8.03 16.79 16.82
CA LEU A 91 8.04 18.22 17.13
C LEU A 91 7.93 18.46 18.65
N ARG A 92 7.09 17.69 19.36
CA ARG A 92 7.02 17.77 20.83
C ARG A 92 8.34 17.37 21.47
N ALA A 93 8.99 16.29 20.99
CA ALA A 93 10.30 15.88 21.49
C ALA A 93 11.38 16.95 21.26
N VAL A 94 11.42 17.57 20.08
CA VAL A 94 12.37 18.66 19.75
C VAL A 94 12.15 19.87 20.65
N SER A 95 10.91 20.19 21.02
CA SER A 95 10.63 21.29 21.96
C SER A 95 11.20 21.04 23.37
N HIS A 96 11.49 19.79 23.72
CA HIS A 96 12.03 19.38 25.03
C HIS A 96 13.57 19.25 25.08
N HIS A 97 14.31 19.81 24.11
CA HIS A 97 15.79 19.97 24.11
C HIS A 97 16.66 18.74 23.73
N ASP A 98 16.19 17.84 22.85
CA ASP A 98 17.07 16.87 22.18
C ASP A 98 17.22 17.18 20.67
N VAL A 99 18.45 17.07 20.15
CA VAL A 99 18.83 17.37 18.76
C VAL A 99 18.04 16.49 17.79
N GLY A 100 17.07 17.08 17.07
CA GLY A 100 16.17 16.37 16.13
C GLY A 100 15.67 17.19 14.94
N ILE A 101 16.32 18.32 14.61
CA ILE A 101 15.87 19.22 13.53
C ILE A 101 16.00 18.54 12.15
N GLU A 102 17.10 17.84 11.90
CA GLU A 102 17.31 17.12 10.63
C GLU A 102 16.30 15.98 10.43
N GLU A 103 15.99 15.23 11.50
CA GLU A 103 14.97 14.17 11.46
C GLU A 103 13.57 14.74 11.20
N LEU A 104 13.27 15.91 11.78
CA LEU A 104 12.01 16.62 11.53
C LEU A 104 11.89 17.08 10.08
N GLU A 105 12.95 17.65 9.49
CA GLU A 105 12.96 18.03 8.07
C GLU A 105 12.82 16.82 7.15
N HIS A 106 13.52 15.73 7.45
CA HIS A 106 13.40 14.50 6.69
C HIS A 106 11.97 13.93 6.74
N LEU A 107 11.35 13.89 7.93
CA LEU A 107 9.98 13.42 8.09
C LEU A 107 8.95 14.35 7.40
N LYS A 108 9.21 15.66 7.34
CA LYS A 108 8.38 16.60 6.57
C LYS A 108 8.43 16.27 5.08
N LEU A 109 9.61 16.03 4.53
CA LEU A 109 9.77 15.63 3.12
C LEU A 109 9.03 14.31 2.83
N GLN A 110 9.13 13.33 3.73
CA GLN A 110 8.41 12.06 3.63
C GLN A 110 6.89 12.26 3.64
N PHE A 111 6.35 13.10 4.54
CA PHE A 111 4.94 13.43 4.59
C PHE A 111 4.44 14.00 3.25
N TRP A 112 5.19 14.92 2.65
CA TRP A 112 4.84 15.52 1.36
C TRP A 112 4.87 14.50 0.23
N ALA A 113 5.89 13.64 0.19
CA ALA A 113 6.00 12.58 -0.82
C ALA A 113 4.79 11.62 -0.79
N VAL A 114 4.40 11.16 0.41
CA VAL A 114 3.26 10.25 0.60
C VAL A 114 1.94 10.96 0.25
N SER A 115 1.76 12.19 0.71
CA SER A 115 0.54 12.96 0.46
C SER A 115 0.35 13.23 -1.04
N ALA A 116 1.43 13.59 -1.74
CA ALA A 116 1.41 13.74 -3.19
C ALA A 116 1.14 12.42 -3.91
N SER A 117 1.72 11.31 -3.44
CA SER A 117 1.46 9.98 -4.00
C SER A 117 -0.03 9.62 -3.95
N CYS A 118 -0.64 9.80 -2.78
CA CYS A 118 -2.07 9.58 -2.60
C CYS A 118 -2.90 10.54 -3.47
N PHE A 119 -2.51 11.81 -3.51
CA PHE A 119 -3.18 12.83 -4.30
C PHE A 119 -3.17 12.51 -5.81
N THR A 120 -2.03 12.15 -6.38
CA THR A 120 -1.90 11.81 -7.80
C THR A 120 -2.75 10.58 -8.16
N VAL A 121 -2.84 9.59 -7.27
CA VAL A 121 -3.74 8.45 -7.45
C VAL A 121 -5.21 8.89 -7.45
N LEU A 122 -5.63 9.77 -6.54
CA LEU A 122 -7.00 10.28 -6.51
C LEU A 122 -7.36 11.07 -7.78
N VAL A 123 -6.42 11.85 -8.31
CA VAL A 123 -6.58 12.51 -9.62
C VAL A 123 -6.74 11.49 -10.73
N PHE A 124 -5.88 10.48 -10.77
CA PHE A 124 -5.97 9.41 -11.77
C PHE A 124 -7.32 8.68 -11.72
N LEU A 125 -7.80 8.33 -10.52
CA LEU A 125 -9.12 7.72 -10.33
C LEU A 125 -10.24 8.66 -10.80
N CYS A 126 -10.16 9.96 -10.48
CA CYS A 126 -11.09 10.97 -10.99
C CYS A 126 -11.14 11.01 -12.53
N ILE A 127 -9.99 10.91 -13.21
CA ILE A 127 -9.93 10.93 -14.68
C ILE A 127 -10.63 9.69 -15.27
N ILE A 128 -10.38 8.49 -14.72
CA ILE A 128 -11.08 7.26 -15.17
C ILE A 128 -12.59 7.44 -14.99
N CYS A 129 -12.98 7.86 -13.79
CA CYS A 129 -14.34 8.14 -13.41
C CYS A 129 -15.05 9.10 -14.37
N GLN A 130 -14.40 10.19 -14.77
CA GLN A 130 -14.92 11.14 -15.75
C GLN A 130 -15.07 10.53 -17.14
N HIS A 131 -14.09 9.73 -17.56
CA HIS A 131 -14.10 9.11 -18.88
C HIS A 131 -15.26 8.11 -19.02
N GLN A 132 -15.48 7.30 -17.99
CA GLN A 132 -16.56 6.30 -17.95
C GLN A 132 -17.95 6.94 -17.75
N ALA A 133 -18.03 8.12 -17.14
CA ALA A 133 -19.29 8.83 -16.87
C ALA A 133 -19.81 9.71 -18.02
N LYS A 134 -19.23 9.62 -19.23
CA LYS A 134 -19.60 10.45 -20.40
C LYS A 134 -21.05 10.32 -20.90
N ASN A 135 -21.87 9.46 -20.30
CA ASN A 135 -23.30 9.32 -20.61
C ASN A 135 -24.26 9.93 -19.56
N ILE A 136 -23.75 10.62 -18.51
CA ILE A 136 -24.59 11.17 -17.42
C ILE A 136 -24.32 12.67 -17.20
N ASN A 137 -25.08 13.52 -17.90
CA ASN A 137 -24.89 14.98 -17.94
C ASN A 137 -25.00 15.71 -16.59
N PHE A 138 -25.74 15.17 -15.60
CA PHE A 138 -25.92 15.81 -14.29
C PHE A 138 -24.75 15.57 -13.32
N ILE A 139 -24.11 14.41 -13.43
CA ILE A 139 -23.03 13.98 -12.54
C ILE A 139 -21.70 14.63 -12.97
N CYS A 140 -21.51 14.82 -14.27
CA CYS A 140 -20.34 15.50 -14.85
C CYS A 140 -20.15 16.94 -14.34
N SER A 141 -21.23 17.68 -14.03
CA SER A 141 -21.11 19.05 -13.51
C SER A 141 -20.56 19.10 -12.07
N LYS A 142 -20.93 18.13 -11.23
CA LYS A 142 -20.45 17.99 -9.84
C LYS A 142 -18.99 17.55 -9.78
N ILE A 143 -18.57 16.70 -10.73
CA ILE A 143 -17.17 16.31 -10.91
C ILE A 143 -16.35 17.46 -11.50
N ASN A 144 -16.87 18.24 -12.44
CA ASN A 144 -16.15 19.39 -13.01
C ASN A 144 -15.89 20.46 -11.94
N LEU A 145 -16.81 20.63 -10.98
CA LEU A 145 -16.59 21.44 -9.78
C LEU A 145 -15.51 20.83 -8.88
N ASN A 146 -15.56 19.52 -8.61
CA ASN A 146 -14.56 18.81 -7.81
C ASN A 146 -13.17 18.68 -8.46
N ALA A 147 -13.09 18.63 -9.79
CA ALA A 147 -11.85 18.60 -10.55
C ALA A 147 -11.20 20.00 -10.59
N LYS A 148 -12.01 21.06 -10.65
CA LYS A 148 -11.57 22.44 -10.40
C LYS A 148 -11.11 22.65 -8.96
N HIS A 149 -11.80 22.07 -7.97
CA HIS A 149 -11.34 22.03 -6.58
C HIS A 149 -10.07 21.18 -6.42
N SER A 150 -9.94 20.05 -7.11
CA SER A 150 -8.72 19.22 -7.15
C SER A 150 -7.54 19.98 -7.76
N PHE A 151 -7.75 20.76 -8.83
CA PHE A 151 -6.75 21.67 -9.37
C PHE A 151 -6.39 22.79 -8.38
N ALA A 152 -7.36 23.33 -7.63
CA ALA A 152 -7.10 24.25 -6.53
C ALA A 152 -6.35 23.58 -5.35
N CYS A 153 -6.53 22.26 -5.14
CA CYS A 153 -5.76 21.45 -4.19
C CYS A 153 -4.32 21.22 -4.68
N ILE A 154 -4.11 20.94 -5.97
CA ILE A 154 -2.77 20.86 -6.61
C ILE A 154 -2.05 22.20 -6.47
N ALA A 155 -2.74 23.29 -6.80
CA ALA A 155 -2.20 24.64 -6.72
C ALA A 155 -1.88 25.01 -5.26
N SER A 156 -2.75 24.69 -4.29
CA SER A 156 -2.48 24.99 -2.87
C SER A 156 -1.42 24.10 -2.24
N LEU A 157 -1.32 22.81 -2.61
CA LEU A 157 -0.22 21.90 -2.22
C LEU A 157 1.12 22.39 -2.77
N GLY A 158 1.17 22.73 -4.06
CA GLY A 158 2.35 23.26 -4.73
C GLY A 158 2.75 24.65 -4.22
N LEU A 159 1.79 25.54 -3.95
CA LEU A 159 2.03 26.87 -3.38
C LEU A 159 2.47 26.81 -1.91
N CYS A 160 1.90 25.91 -1.09
CA CYS A 160 2.38 25.69 0.29
C CYS A 160 3.82 25.16 0.30
N PHE A 161 4.13 24.19 -0.56
CA PHE A 161 5.48 23.63 -0.68
C PHE A 161 6.50 24.68 -1.18
N SER A 162 6.09 25.52 -2.14
CA SER A 162 6.90 26.62 -2.69
C SER A 162 7.03 27.82 -1.77
N SER A 163 6.12 28.02 -0.81
CA SER A 163 6.19 29.11 0.18
C SER A 163 7.22 28.86 1.29
N LEU A 164 7.62 27.60 1.50
CA LEU A 164 8.55 27.18 2.55
C LEU A 164 10.01 27.14 2.10
N TYR A 165 10.26 27.04 0.80
CA TYR A 165 11.60 26.98 0.22
C TYR A 165 11.62 27.81 -1.06
N GLY A 166 12.64 28.66 -1.26
CA GLY A 166 12.85 29.42 -2.50
C GLY A 166 13.95 28.80 -3.36
N GLY A 167 13.83 28.90 -4.70
CA GLY A 167 14.91 28.61 -5.67
C GLY A 167 14.83 27.26 -6.40
N TRP A 168 15.90 26.93 -7.15
CA TRP A 168 16.01 25.72 -8.00
C TRP A 168 15.80 24.39 -7.25
N ARG A 169 16.19 24.34 -5.96
CA ARG A 169 16.01 23.18 -5.08
C ARG A 169 14.53 22.78 -4.94
N VAL A 170 13.62 23.75 -4.99
CA VAL A 170 12.17 23.53 -4.92
C VAL A 170 11.66 22.84 -6.16
N SER A 171 12.12 23.29 -7.35
CA SER A 171 11.74 22.70 -8.63
C SER A 171 12.16 21.22 -8.69
N LEU A 172 13.39 20.91 -8.26
CA LEU A 172 13.86 19.53 -8.16
C LEU A 172 13.05 18.71 -7.15
N MET A 173 12.72 19.27 -5.98
CA MET A 173 11.87 18.58 -4.99
C MET A 173 10.46 18.34 -5.52
N LEU A 174 9.84 19.30 -6.22
CA LEU A 174 8.53 19.15 -6.83
C LEU A 174 8.55 18.09 -7.93
N LEU A 175 9.55 18.10 -8.82
CA LEU A 175 9.74 17.06 -9.83
C LEU A 175 9.89 15.68 -9.18
N TRP A 176 10.71 15.59 -8.14
CA TRP A 176 10.90 14.36 -7.37
C TRP A 176 9.59 13.88 -6.74
N VAL A 177 8.80 14.77 -6.13
CA VAL A 177 7.46 14.46 -5.59
C VAL A 177 6.48 14.00 -6.69
N LEU A 178 6.52 14.60 -7.88
CA LEU A 178 5.69 14.18 -9.02
C LEU A 178 6.05 12.76 -9.50
N CYS A 179 7.35 12.41 -9.55
CA CYS A 179 7.80 11.06 -9.88
C CYS A 179 7.24 10.02 -8.89
N HIS A 180 7.15 10.34 -7.61
CA HIS A 180 6.50 9.48 -6.60
C HIS A 180 5.02 9.28 -6.89
N GLY A 181 4.32 10.35 -7.24
CA GLY A 181 2.92 10.29 -7.68
C GLY A 181 2.69 9.36 -8.85
N LEU A 182 3.52 9.47 -9.90
CA LEU A 182 3.44 8.59 -11.07
C LEU A 182 3.75 7.14 -10.73
N THR A 183 4.78 6.91 -9.91
CA THR A 183 5.15 5.57 -9.45
C THR A 183 4.01 4.93 -8.66
N ALA A 184 3.33 5.69 -7.80
CA ALA A 184 2.17 5.20 -7.04
C ALA A 184 1.01 4.79 -7.95
N VAL A 185 0.74 5.54 -9.03
CA VAL A 185 -0.30 5.18 -10.02
C VAL A 185 0.06 3.90 -10.75
N ILE A 186 1.31 3.77 -11.21
CA ILE A 186 1.78 2.55 -11.89
C ILE A 186 1.68 1.34 -10.97
N LEU A 187 2.10 1.49 -9.70
CA LEU A 187 1.99 0.41 -8.71
C LEU A 187 0.55 0.06 -8.39
N LEU A 188 -0.35 1.03 -8.24
CA LEU A 188 -1.77 0.76 -8.04
C LEU A 188 -2.34 -0.07 -9.19
N GLN A 189 -2.09 0.36 -10.43
CA GLN A 189 -2.51 -0.39 -11.62
C GLN A 189 -1.91 -1.79 -11.61
N ASN A 190 -0.61 -1.92 -11.36
CA ASN A 190 0.06 -3.21 -11.34
C ASN A 190 -0.55 -4.15 -10.29
N ILE A 191 -0.81 -3.65 -9.07
CA ILE A 191 -1.44 -4.43 -8.00
C ILE A 191 -2.85 -4.88 -8.41
N LEU A 192 -3.70 -3.97 -8.91
CA LEU A 192 -5.09 -4.28 -9.26
C LEU A 192 -5.23 -5.19 -10.50
N TYR A 193 -4.30 -5.09 -11.46
CA TYR A 193 -4.28 -5.98 -12.62
C TYR A 193 -3.63 -7.33 -12.35
N THR A 194 -2.59 -7.37 -11.50
CA THR A 194 -1.94 -8.62 -11.10
C THR A 194 -2.81 -9.42 -10.14
N PHE A 195 -3.58 -8.75 -9.28
CA PHE A 195 -4.38 -9.37 -8.22
C PHE A 195 -5.87 -8.99 -8.32
N PRO A 196 -6.55 -9.35 -9.42
CA PRO A 196 -7.95 -8.99 -9.61
C PRO A 196 -8.83 -9.64 -8.55
N ALA A 197 -9.83 -8.90 -8.08
CA ALA A 197 -10.79 -9.28 -7.04
C ALA A 197 -10.21 -9.55 -5.63
N CYS A 198 -8.91 -9.32 -5.40
CA CYS A 198 -8.27 -9.58 -4.11
C CYS A 198 -8.47 -8.42 -3.12
N ALA A 199 -8.27 -7.21 -3.63
CA ALA A 199 -8.22 -5.99 -2.84
C ALA A 199 -9.29 -4.99 -3.27
N SER A 200 -9.67 -4.10 -2.35
CA SER A 200 -10.36 -2.86 -2.69
C SER A 200 -9.38 -1.84 -3.28
N ILE A 201 -9.91 -0.77 -3.89
CA ILE A 201 -9.08 0.30 -4.46
C ILE A 201 -8.26 0.98 -3.35
N GLY A 202 -8.87 1.19 -2.19
CA GLY A 202 -8.25 1.75 -1.01
C GLY A 202 -7.14 0.87 -0.41
N GLU A 203 -7.37 -0.44 -0.33
CA GLU A 203 -6.34 -1.40 0.11
C GLU A 203 -5.13 -1.35 -0.84
N SER A 204 -5.36 -1.38 -2.15
CA SER A 204 -4.30 -1.28 -3.17
C SER A 204 -3.59 0.07 -3.16
N LEU A 205 -4.30 1.17 -2.91
CA LEU A 205 -3.72 2.51 -2.77
C LEU A 205 -2.81 2.60 -1.53
N LEU A 206 -3.24 2.03 -0.41
CA LEU A 206 -2.43 1.97 0.81
C LEU A 206 -1.16 1.16 0.58
N VAL A 207 -1.26 0.00 -0.08
CA VAL A 207 -0.10 -0.83 -0.43
C VAL A 207 0.83 -0.10 -1.42
N ALA A 208 0.28 0.52 -2.46
CA ALA A 208 1.06 1.24 -3.47
C ALA A 208 1.84 2.42 -2.85
N SER A 209 1.16 3.29 -2.11
CA SER A 209 1.80 4.44 -1.43
C SER A 209 2.79 4.00 -0.34
N GLY A 210 2.48 2.93 0.39
CA GLY A 210 3.38 2.31 1.36
C GLY A 210 4.63 1.73 0.71
N LEU A 211 4.49 1.09 -0.45
CA LEU A 211 5.62 0.54 -1.20
C LEU A 211 6.50 1.64 -1.80
N VAL A 212 5.91 2.71 -2.36
CA VAL A 212 6.67 3.88 -2.83
C VAL A 212 7.51 4.47 -1.69
N PHE A 213 6.88 4.65 -0.52
CA PHE A 213 7.57 5.11 0.68
C PHE A 213 8.69 4.15 1.10
N PHE A 214 8.40 2.84 1.15
CA PHE A 214 9.34 1.83 1.61
C PHE A 214 10.53 1.64 0.66
N LEU A 215 10.30 1.56 -0.65
CA LEU A 215 11.35 1.36 -1.66
C LEU A 215 12.32 2.55 -1.73
N GLN A 216 11.83 3.78 -1.54
CA GLN A 216 12.69 4.95 -1.70
C GLN A 216 13.44 5.31 -0.41
N TYR A 217 12.79 5.14 0.75
CA TYR A 217 13.29 5.66 2.02
C TYR A 217 13.74 4.58 3.01
N GLY A 218 13.37 3.32 2.78
CA GLY A 218 13.83 2.17 3.58
C GLY A 218 15.31 1.84 3.39
N ILE A 219 15.90 2.24 2.24
CA ILE A 219 17.29 1.97 1.86
C ILE A 219 18.29 2.45 2.93
N MET A 220 17.96 3.50 3.68
CA MET A 220 18.86 4.13 4.64
C MET A 220 18.79 3.57 6.08
N ARG A 221 17.93 2.57 6.38
CA ARG A 221 17.58 2.26 7.78
C ARG A 221 18.03 0.90 8.35
N SER A 222 18.17 -0.16 7.55
CA SER A 222 18.67 -1.47 8.05
C SER A 222 18.90 -2.51 6.95
N GLU A 223 19.77 -3.49 7.23
CA GLU A 223 19.94 -4.72 6.45
C GLU A 223 18.60 -5.46 6.20
N ILE A 224 17.71 -5.46 7.21
CA ILE A 224 16.37 -6.05 7.12
C ILE A 224 15.52 -5.34 6.07
N SER A 225 15.54 -4.00 6.06
CA SER A 225 14.79 -3.22 5.09
C SER A 225 15.26 -3.50 3.66
N ILE A 226 16.58 -3.63 3.44
CA ILE A 226 17.15 -3.96 2.13
C ILE A 226 16.63 -5.30 1.62
N ILE A 227 16.61 -6.33 2.48
CA ILE A 227 16.13 -7.66 2.13
C ILE A 227 14.64 -7.65 1.80
N ILE A 228 13.81 -7.06 2.66
CA ILE A 228 12.37 -6.95 2.43
C ILE A 228 12.11 -6.17 1.13
N GLN A 229 12.84 -5.09 0.90
CA GLN A 229 12.68 -4.23 -0.26
C GLN A 229 13.01 -4.96 -1.55
N GLY A 230 14.16 -5.62 -1.61
CA GLY A 230 14.56 -6.40 -2.78
C GLY A 230 13.59 -7.55 -3.06
N MET A 231 13.12 -8.25 -2.02
CA MET A 231 12.12 -9.31 -2.16
C MET A 231 10.77 -8.81 -2.69
N LEU A 232 10.22 -7.74 -2.12
CA LEU A 232 8.93 -7.19 -2.56
C LEU A 232 9.01 -6.63 -3.98
N PHE A 233 10.09 -5.91 -4.30
CA PHE A 233 10.32 -5.39 -5.64
C PHE A 233 10.43 -6.53 -6.67
N GLY A 234 11.21 -7.56 -6.35
CA GLY A 234 11.35 -8.75 -7.19
C GLY A 234 10.02 -9.46 -7.44
N LEU A 235 9.25 -9.71 -6.38
CA LEU A 235 7.93 -10.34 -6.47
C LEU A 235 6.94 -9.55 -7.33
N LEU A 236 6.96 -8.22 -7.28
CA LEU A 236 6.03 -7.38 -8.03
C LEU A 236 6.44 -7.17 -9.49
N LEU A 237 7.72 -7.28 -9.82
CA LEU A 237 8.20 -7.26 -11.21
C LEU A 237 8.04 -8.59 -11.92
N LEU A 238 8.02 -9.70 -11.18
CA LEU A 238 8.00 -11.05 -11.73
C LEU A 238 6.78 -11.33 -12.63
N PRO A 239 5.54 -10.95 -12.27
CA PRO A 239 4.38 -11.10 -13.16
C PRO A 239 4.52 -10.34 -14.47
N VAL A 240 5.13 -9.15 -14.44
CA VAL A 240 5.38 -8.34 -15.65
C VAL A 240 6.39 -9.03 -16.56
N PHE A 241 7.49 -9.52 -15.98
CA PHE A 241 8.50 -10.28 -16.71
C PHE A 241 7.92 -11.57 -17.29
N TYR A 242 7.15 -12.32 -16.50
CA TYR A 242 6.52 -13.57 -16.95
C TYR A 242 5.53 -13.34 -18.10
N LYS A 243 4.70 -12.29 -18.02
CA LYS A 243 3.80 -11.91 -19.12
C LYS A 243 4.56 -11.64 -20.41
N TYR A 244 5.69 -10.96 -20.32
CA TYR A 244 6.55 -10.69 -21.48
C TYR A 244 7.17 -11.98 -22.06
N VAL A 245 7.67 -12.87 -21.20
CA VAL A 245 8.23 -14.17 -21.62
C VAL A 245 7.19 -15.03 -22.31
N ILE A 246 5.95 -15.10 -21.80
CA ILE A 246 4.87 -15.84 -22.47
C ILE A 246 4.57 -15.23 -23.85
N GLN A 247 4.44 -13.91 -23.95
CA GLN A 247 4.14 -13.25 -25.22
C GLN A 247 5.23 -13.52 -26.28
N MET A 248 6.50 -13.49 -25.87
CA MET A 248 7.62 -13.87 -26.73
C MET A 248 7.55 -15.36 -27.12
N TRP A 249 7.25 -16.24 -26.16
CA TRP A 249 7.09 -17.67 -26.43
C TRP A 249 5.95 -17.95 -27.40
N GLU A 250 4.78 -17.35 -27.21
CA GLU A 250 3.61 -17.50 -28.09
C GLU A 250 3.91 -16.98 -29.50
N TYR A 251 4.62 -15.85 -29.60
CA TYR A 251 5.09 -15.34 -30.88
C TYR A 251 6.01 -16.35 -31.59
N CYS A 252 6.99 -16.91 -30.89
CA CYS A 252 7.90 -17.93 -31.44
C CYS A 252 7.20 -19.28 -31.73
N ALA A 253 6.27 -19.72 -30.88
CA ALA A 253 5.53 -20.96 -31.04
C ALA A 253 4.55 -20.89 -32.22
N SER A 254 3.94 -19.71 -32.44
CA SER A 254 3.09 -19.45 -33.61
C SER A 254 3.86 -19.57 -34.94
N PHE A 255 5.17 -19.38 -34.90
CA PHE A 255 6.06 -19.58 -36.05
C PHE A 255 6.42 -21.07 -36.27
N TRP A 256 6.37 -21.91 -35.23
CA TRP A 256 7.02 -23.23 -35.26
C TRP A 256 6.10 -24.46 -35.21
N SER A 257 4.85 -24.41 -34.71
CA SER A 257 4.11 -25.68 -34.57
C SER A 257 2.59 -25.61 -34.55
N ASN A 258 2.00 -26.48 -35.39
CA ASN A 258 0.66 -27.05 -35.29
C ASN A 258 0.67 -28.25 -34.33
N GLY A 259 -0.17 -28.24 -33.29
CA GLY A 259 -0.77 -29.44 -32.70
C GLY A 259 -0.01 -30.14 -31.55
N ALA A 260 -0.28 -29.71 -30.30
CA ALA A 260 -0.43 -30.55 -29.10
C ALA A 260 -0.76 -29.66 -27.88
N LEU A 261 -2.05 -29.38 -27.64
CA LEU A 261 -2.52 -28.38 -26.68
C LEU A 261 -2.30 -28.76 -25.20
N GLU A 262 -2.31 -30.06 -24.87
CA GLU A 262 -2.38 -30.53 -23.48
C GLU A 262 -1.00 -30.61 -22.79
N ASN A 263 0.02 -31.13 -23.49
CA ASN A 263 1.42 -31.08 -23.01
C ASN A 263 1.92 -29.64 -22.86
N HIS A 264 1.37 -28.70 -23.63
CA HIS A 264 1.75 -27.30 -23.58
C HIS A 264 1.38 -26.64 -22.23
N LEU A 265 0.31 -27.06 -21.57
CA LEU A 265 -0.14 -26.52 -20.27
C LEU A 265 0.75 -26.97 -19.10
N ILE A 266 1.12 -28.26 -19.08
CA ILE A 266 2.00 -28.81 -18.04
C ILE A 266 3.40 -28.19 -18.13
N ILE A 267 3.94 -28.06 -19.34
CA ILE A 267 5.24 -27.41 -19.56
C ILE A 267 5.17 -25.92 -19.17
N ARG A 268 4.09 -25.20 -19.52
CA ARG A 268 3.92 -23.78 -19.18
C ARG A 268 3.89 -23.54 -17.67
N SER A 269 3.15 -24.35 -16.93
CA SER A 269 3.08 -24.25 -15.47
C SER A 269 4.39 -24.66 -14.80
N ALA A 270 5.07 -25.71 -15.27
CA ALA A 270 6.39 -26.10 -14.78
C ALA A 270 7.43 -24.98 -15.00
N VAL A 271 7.48 -24.40 -16.21
CA VAL A 271 8.36 -23.25 -16.52
C VAL A 271 8.06 -22.07 -15.62
N PHE A 272 6.78 -21.77 -15.34
CA PHE A 272 6.38 -20.72 -14.42
C PHE A 272 6.93 -20.95 -13.01
N TYR A 273 6.73 -22.14 -12.43
CA TYR A 273 7.20 -22.42 -11.06
C TYR A 273 8.73 -22.40 -10.97
N VAL A 274 9.42 -22.95 -11.97
CA VAL A 274 10.89 -22.94 -12.03
C VAL A 274 11.42 -21.51 -12.16
N LEU A 275 10.87 -20.71 -13.08
CA LEU A 275 11.28 -19.32 -13.26
C LEU A 275 10.98 -18.48 -12.02
N HIS A 276 9.81 -18.71 -11.40
CA HIS A 276 9.39 -18.01 -10.20
C HIS A 276 10.33 -18.30 -9.02
N THR A 277 10.60 -19.58 -8.77
CA THR A 277 11.51 -20.02 -7.70
C THR A 277 12.95 -19.56 -7.97
N THR A 278 13.41 -19.64 -9.22
CA THR A 278 14.76 -19.18 -9.61
C THR A 278 14.91 -17.68 -9.42
N THR A 279 13.89 -16.90 -9.75
CA THR A 279 13.91 -15.44 -9.54
C THR A 279 14.03 -15.09 -8.06
N LEU A 280 13.29 -15.79 -7.19
CA LEU A 280 13.30 -15.55 -5.75
C LEU A 280 14.55 -16.04 -5.04
N VAL A 281 15.10 -17.18 -5.44
CA VAL A 281 16.24 -17.80 -4.75
C VAL A 281 17.58 -17.34 -5.32
N VAL A 282 17.63 -16.95 -6.59
CA VAL A 282 18.89 -16.60 -7.28
C VAL A 282 18.89 -15.14 -7.71
N VAL A 283 17.98 -14.73 -8.61
CA VAL A 283 18.07 -13.40 -9.26
C VAL A 283 17.95 -12.27 -8.26
N VAL A 284 16.92 -12.29 -7.40
CA VAL A 284 16.68 -11.24 -6.40
C VAL A 284 17.83 -11.19 -5.38
N PRO A 285 18.26 -12.30 -4.77
CA PRO A 285 19.42 -12.30 -3.88
C PRO A 285 20.71 -11.82 -4.54
N SER A 286 21.02 -12.27 -5.76
CA SER A 286 22.22 -11.82 -6.50
C SER A 286 22.18 -10.32 -6.81
N TRP A 287 21.00 -9.78 -7.15
CA TRP A 287 20.83 -8.34 -7.34
C TRP A 287 21.08 -7.56 -6.03
N ILE A 288 20.55 -8.04 -4.91
CA ILE A 288 20.77 -7.42 -3.59
C ILE A 288 22.27 -7.44 -3.24
N GLN A 289 22.96 -8.57 -3.48
CA GLN A 289 24.40 -8.68 -3.26
C GLN A 289 25.19 -7.70 -4.12
N PHE A 290 24.80 -7.55 -5.39
CA PHE A 290 25.46 -6.65 -6.33
C PHE A 290 25.27 -5.17 -5.96
N VAL A 291 24.05 -4.75 -5.62
CA VAL A 291 23.74 -3.33 -5.36
C VAL A 291 24.22 -2.86 -3.99
N HIS A 292 24.17 -3.73 -2.97
CA HIS A 292 24.40 -3.33 -1.57
C HIS A 292 25.66 -3.98 -0.94
N ASP A 293 26.55 -4.58 -1.73
CA ASP A 293 27.78 -5.27 -1.29
C ASP A 293 27.53 -6.26 -0.13
N PHE A 294 26.42 -7.00 -0.22
CA PHE A 294 26.05 -8.00 0.77
C PHE A 294 26.99 -9.21 0.64
N ARG A 295 27.95 -9.31 1.57
CA ARG A 295 28.98 -10.38 1.57
C ARG A 295 28.41 -11.80 1.71
N ILE A 296 27.22 -11.93 2.28
CA ILE A 296 26.54 -13.21 2.52
C ILE A 296 25.25 -13.23 1.72
N HIS A 297 24.90 -14.40 1.17
CA HIS A 297 23.64 -14.59 0.47
C HIS A 297 22.45 -14.18 1.38
N PRO A 298 21.51 -13.32 0.93
CA PRO A 298 20.41 -12.81 1.75
C PRO A 298 19.61 -13.88 2.52
N LEU A 299 19.33 -15.04 1.92
CA LEU A 299 18.65 -16.14 2.63
C LEU A 299 19.50 -16.73 3.77
N LEU A 300 20.81 -16.86 3.56
CA LEU A 300 21.73 -17.32 4.60
C LEU A 300 21.88 -16.26 5.69
N TRP A 301 21.86 -14.98 5.32
CA TRP A 301 21.83 -13.89 6.29
C TRP A 301 20.57 -13.96 7.15
N VAL A 302 19.39 -14.22 6.57
CA VAL A 302 18.15 -14.38 7.34
C VAL A 302 18.27 -15.55 8.32
N LEU A 303 18.77 -16.70 7.88
CA LEU A 303 18.98 -17.86 8.76
C LEU A 303 19.95 -17.51 9.90
N HIS A 304 21.11 -16.94 9.57
CA HIS A 304 22.09 -16.50 10.56
C HIS A 304 21.47 -15.50 11.55
N PHE A 305 20.68 -14.54 11.06
CA PHE A 305 19.96 -13.60 11.91
C PHE A 305 19.01 -14.34 12.85
N VAL A 306 18.13 -15.23 12.37
CA VAL A 306 17.22 -15.98 13.26
C VAL A 306 17.99 -16.77 14.33
N PHE A 307 19.10 -17.41 13.97
CA PHE A 307 19.90 -18.22 14.89
C PHE A 307 20.91 -17.44 15.75
N SER A 308 21.07 -16.12 15.54
CA SER A 308 21.99 -15.30 16.35
C SER A 308 21.53 -15.17 17.82
N GLU A 309 20.22 -15.13 18.07
CA GLU A 309 19.63 -15.09 19.42
C GLU A 309 18.54 -16.18 19.55
N PRO A 310 18.92 -17.46 19.58
CA PRO A 310 18.00 -18.57 19.37
C PRO A 310 16.93 -18.63 20.47
N LEU A 311 17.31 -18.37 21.73
CA LEU A 311 16.37 -18.40 22.85
C LEU A 311 15.25 -17.37 22.72
N LYS A 312 15.53 -16.17 22.20
CA LYS A 312 14.52 -15.12 22.07
C LYS A 312 13.69 -15.31 20.80
N ARG A 313 14.35 -15.54 19.66
CA ARG A 313 13.71 -15.56 18.34
C ARG A 313 12.98 -16.88 18.09
N LEU A 314 13.58 -18.02 18.40
CA LEU A 314 12.92 -19.32 18.21
C LEU A 314 11.76 -19.53 19.20
N THR A 315 11.89 -19.07 20.45
CA THR A 315 10.77 -19.11 21.40
C THR A 315 9.59 -18.29 20.91
N LEU A 316 9.84 -17.12 20.30
CA LEU A 316 8.80 -16.32 19.68
C LEU A 316 8.15 -17.05 18.49
N CYS A 317 8.94 -17.74 17.65
CA CYS A 317 8.41 -18.58 16.57
C CYS A 317 7.52 -19.71 17.10
N VAL A 318 7.96 -20.43 18.13
CA VAL A 318 7.17 -21.50 18.76
C VAL A 318 5.89 -20.94 19.37
N TYR A 319 5.97 -19.79 20.05
CA TYR A 319 4.81 -19.08 20.59
C TYR A 319 3.80 -18.71 19.48
N TRP A 320 4.26 -18.14 18.36
CA TRP A 320 3.39 -17.83 17.23
C TRP A 320 2.77 -19.09 16.62
N LEU A 321 3.52 -20.18 16.46
CA LEU A 321 3.00 -21.46 15.95
C LEU A 321 1.89 -22.01 16.85
N VAL A 322 2.09 -21.98 18.17
CA VAL A 322 1.08 -22.41 19.15
C VAL A 322 -0.17 -21.54 19.04
N ILE A 323 -0.02 -20.21 19.02
CA ILE A 323 -1.15 -19.28 18.91
C ILE A 323 -1.93 -19.48 17.61
N ILE A 324 -1.24 -19.56 16.47
CA ILE A 324 -1.88 -19.75 15.18
C ILE A 324 -2.61 -21.10 15.15
N THR A 325 -2.00 -22.16 15.68
CA THR A 325 -2.63 -23.49 15.73
C THR A 325 -3.90 -23.48 16.58
N VAL A 326 -3.83 -22.87 17.77
CA VAL A 326 -5.00 -22.71 18.66
C VAL A 326 -6.07 -21.86 17.98
N ALA A 327 -5.69 -20.75 17.36
CA ALA A 327 -6.60 -19.86 16.66
C ALA A 327 -7.30 -20.58 15.50
N VAL A 328 -6.57 -21.27 14.62
CA VAL A 328 -7.14 -22.02 13.49
C VAL A 328 -8.10 -23.09 13.99
N ARG A 329 -7.75 -23.84 15.03
CA ARG A 329 -8.64 -24.85 15.63
C ARG A 329 -9.91 -24.23 16.20
N GLN A 330 -9.79 -23.10 16.89
CA GLN A 330 -10.94 -22.37 17.41
C GLN A 330 -11.81 -21.83 16.26
N PHE A 331 -11.22 -21.22 15.24
CA PHE A 331 -11.92 -20.73 14.06
C PHE A 331 -12.66 -21.84 13.32
N TYR A 332 -12.02 -22.99 13.13
CA TYR A 332 -12.66 -24.14 12.50
C TYR A 332 -13.86 -24.65 13.31
N ASN A 333 -13.72 -24.74 14.64
CA ASN A 333 -14.80 -25.19 15.51
C ASN A 333 -15.95 -24.15 15.56
N ILE A 334 -15.61 -22.87 15.57
CA ILE A 334 -16.56 -21.75 15.57
C ILE A 334 -17.29 -21.67 14.23
N SER A 335 -16.61 -21.81 13.08
CA SER A 335 -17.25 -21.72 11.76
C SER A 335 -18.22 -22.87 11.48
N LYS A 336 -18.02 -24.03 12.13
CA LYS A 336 -18.94 -25.16 12.08
C LYS A 336 -20.26 -24.88 12.82
N SER A 337 -20.28 -23.94 13.75
CA SER A 337 -21.49 -23.46 14.39
C SER A 337 -22.12 -22.37 13.53
N SER A 338 -23.22 -22.69 12.83
CA SER A 338 -23.84 -21.90 11.75
C SER A 338 -24.43 -20.54 12.14
N ARG A 339 -24.17 -20.05 13.36
CA ARG A 339 -24.82 -18.88 13.94
C ARG A 339 -23.86 -17.89 14.59
N THR A 340 -22.59 -17.88 14.19
CA THR A 340 -21.61 -16.95 14.75
C THR A 340 -21.76 -15.58 14.12
N GLU A 341 -22.10 -14.58 14.94
CA GLU A 341 -22.18 -13.20 14.53
C GLU A 341 -20.82 -12.71 14.02
N ARG A 342 -20.80 -12.07 12.84
CA ARG A 342 -19.59 -11.46 12.22
C ARG A 342 -18.85 -10.51 13.18
N ILE A 343 -19.54 -10.00 14.21
CA ILE A 343 -19.00 -9.14 15.27
C ILE A 343 -18.00 -9.90 16.16
N LEU A 344 -18.31 -11.14 16.56
CA LEU A 344 -17.42 -11.95 17.39
C LEU A 344 -16.16 -12.32 16.60
N LEU A 345 -16.33 -12.68 15.33
CA LEU A 345 -15.22 -13.00 14.43
C LEU A 345 -14.21 -11.85 14.35
N ARG A 346 -14.70 -10.61 14.22
CA ARG A 346 -13.86 -9.40 14.20
C ARG A 346 -13.07 -9.23 15.50
N LYS A 347 -13.71 -9.43 16.66
CA LYS A 347 -13.03 -9.35 17.97
C LYS A 347 -11.94 -10.42 18.12
N TYR A 348 -12.17 -11.64 17.64
CA TYR A 348 -11.17 -12.71 17.63
C TYR A 348 -9.96 -12.37 16.76
N TYR A 349 -10.17 -11.83 15.56
CA TYR A 349 -9.05 -11.40 14.71
C TYR A 349 -8.24 -10.27 15.34
N HIS A 350 -8.88 -9.31 16.00
CA HIS A 350 -8.16 -8.28 16.75
C HIS A 350 -7.37 -8.86 17.93
N LEU A 351 -7.96 -9.80 18.68
CA LEU A 351 -7.26 -10.47 19.78
C LEU A 351 -6.06 -11.27 19.28
N LEU A 352 -6.21 -11.98 18.16
CA LEU A 352 -5.11 -12.69 17.51
C LEU A 352 -4.00 -11.74 17.08
N ALA A 353 -4.35 -10.62 16.41
CA ALA A 353 -3.39 -9.61 15.99
C ALA A 353 -2.61 -9.03 17.19
N VAL A 354 -3.31 -8.64 18.26
CA VAL A 354 -2.68 -8.14 19.49
C VAL A 354 -1.75 -9.20 20.10
N SER A 355 -2.18 -10.47 20.15
CA SER A 355 -1.40 -11.56 20.74
C SER A 355 -0.15 -11.92 19.93
N ILE A 356 -0.19 -11.75 18.61
CA ILE A 356 0.97 -11.96 17.72
C ILE A 356 1.92 -10.77 17.79
N PHE A 357 1.40 -9.54 17.69
CA PHE A 357 2.23 -8.35 17.48
C PHE A 357 2.78 -7.72 18.76
N VAL A 358 2.00 -7.64 19.85
CA VAL A 358 2.45 -6.94 21.06
C VAL A 358 3.69 -7.58 21.68
N PRO A 359 3.76 -8.91 21.92
CA PRO A 359 4.96 -9.52 22.48
C PRO A 359 6.18 -9.32 21.59
N ALA A 360 5.99 -9.44 20.27
CA ALA A 360 7.07 -9.29 19.32
C ALA A 360 7.61 -7.85 19.26
N LEU A 361 6.73 -6.84 19.33
CA LEU A 361 7.11 -5.44 19.41
C LEU A 361 7.93 -5.14 20.67
N VAL A 362 7.55 -5.72 21.82
CA VAL A 362 8.23 -5.50 23.10
C VAL A 362 9.59 -6.21 23.15
N PHE A 363 9.67 -7.46 22.69
CA PHE A 363 10.88 -8.27 22.85
C PHE A 363 11.87 -8.16 21.68
N GLN A 364 11.39 -8.09 20.43
CA GLN A 364 12.24 -8.19 19.23
C GLN A 364 11.61 -7.45 18.02
N ALA A 365 11.49 -6.12 18.08
CA ALA A 365 10.89 -5.32 16.99
C ALA A 365 11.56 -5.52 15.61
N LYS A 366 12.90 -5.63 15.55
CA LYS A 366 13.63 -5.90 14.29
C LYS A 366 13.28 -7.26 13.69
N PHE A 367 13.12 -8.28 14.52
CA PHE A 367 12.72 -9.61 14.06
C PHE A 367 11.27 -9.62 13.57
N LEU A 368 10.40 -8.83 14.21
CA LEU A 368 9.03 -8.64 13.77
C LEU A 368 8.97 -8.02 12.36
N ASP A 369 9.77 -6.97 12.09
CA ASP A 369 9.83 -6.35 10.77
C ASP A 369 10.21 -7.37 9.68
N LEU A 370 11.24 -8.19 9.94
CA LEU A 370 11.68 -9.26 9.04
C LEU A 370 10.58 -10.31 8.82
N ALA A 371 9.94 -10.77 9.91
CA ALA A 371 8.88 -11.78 9.85
C ALA A 371 7.65 -11.29 9.07
N PHE A 372 7.26 -10.03 9.25
CA PHE A 372 6.17 -9.42 8.48
C PHE A 372 6.51 -9.28 7.00
N GLY A 373 7.72 -8.83 6.68
CA GLY A 373 8.17 -8.73 5.29
C GLY A 373 8.18 -10.10 4.61
N ALA A 374 8.64 -11.14 5.32
CA ALA A 374 8.60 -12.52 4.84
C ALA A 374 7.15 -13.04 4.67
N ALA A 375 6.26 -12.77 5.63
CA ALA A 375 4.85 -13.14 5.53
C ALA A 375 4.15 -12.46 4.35
N LEU A 376 4.43 -11.17 4.12
CA LEU A 376 3.91 -10.43 2.96
C LEU A 376 4.45 -11.02 1.65
N ALA A 377 5.73 -11.39 1.60
CA ALA A 377 6.33 -12.03 0.44
C ALA A 377 5.68 -13.40 0.13
N VAL A 378 5.44 -14.23 1.16
CA VAL A 378 4.72 -15.51 1.01
C VAL A 378 3.28 -15.28 0.54
N PHE A 379 2.58 -14.29 1.10
CA PHE A 379 1.24 -13.94 0.65
C PHE A 379 1.21 -13.55 -0.83
N LEU A 380 2.12 -12.66 -1.26
CA LEU A 380 2.25 -12.26 -2.66
C LEU A 380 2.60 -13.45 -3.56
N MET A 381 3.51 -14.32 -3.13
CA MET A 381 3.87 -15.54 -3.85
C MET A 381 2.65 -16.45 -4.08
N LEU A 382 1.90 -16.76 -3.02
CA LEU A 382 0.71 -17.59 -3.11
C LEU A 382 -0.36 -16.97 -3.99
N GLU A 383 -0.50 -15.64 -3.92
CA GLU A 383 -1.47 -14.91 -4.72
C GLU A 383 -1.07 -14.86 -6.20
N ILE A 384 0.22 -14.70 -6.50
CA ILE A 384 0.77 -14.81 -7.87
C ILE A 384 0.50 -16.21 -8.43
N ILE A 385 0.69 -17.26 -7.63
CA ILE A 385 0.38 -18.64 -8.02
C ILE A 385 -1.12 -18.81 -8.29
N ARG A 386 -1.99 -18.24 -7.43
CA ARG A 386 -3.46 -18.32 -7.58
C ARG A 386 -3.97 -17.64 -8.85
N VAL A 387 -3.38 -16.51 -9.23
CA VAL A 387 -3.81 -15.74 -10.42
C VAL A 387 -3.16 -16.24 -11.70
N SER A 388 -2.03 -16.96 -11.61
CA SER A 388 -1.37 -17.52 -12.79
C SER A 388 -2.32 -18.47 -13.54
N PRO A 389 -2.60 -18.22 -14.83
CA PRO A 389 -3.49 -19.08 -15.59
C PRO A 389 -2.84 -20.46 -15.76
N HIS A 390 -3.47 -21.49 -15.20
CA HIS A 390 -3.15 -22.89 -15.49
C HIS A 390 -3.18 -23.15 -17.00
#